data_AF-A0A848ZRK6-F1
#
_entry.id   AF-A0A848ZRK6-F1
#
_cell.length_a   1.000
_cell.length_b   1.000
_cell.length_c   1.000
_cell.angle_alpha   90.00
_cell.angle_beta   90.00
_cell.angle_gamma   90.00
#
_symmetry.space_group_name_H-M   'P 1'
#
loop_
_entity.id
_entity.type
_entity.pdbx_description
1 polymer ?
#
loop_
_entity_poly.entity_id
_entity_poly.type
_entity_poly.pdbx_seq_one_letter_code
_entity_poly.pdbx_strand_id
1 'polypeptide(L)'
;PLIGRNENANGFSDYTSGLVPDIFLEEDLSNLGVLGNSNEPLLAKAIAEITGTTAKMDFNVDLPVKIMSSSKMFTKTKDNMFMDIKNPLPLK
;
A
#
# COMPACT_ATOMS: atom_id res chain seq x y z
N PRO A 1 -9.58 18.51 -5.46
CA PRO A 1 -8.92 18.92 -6.73
C PRO A 1 -7.50 18.37 -6.74
N LEU A 2 -7.00 17.84 -7.86
CA LEU A 2 -5.61 17.37 -7.96
C LEU A 2 -4.72 18.61 -8.19
N ILE A 3 -3.90 18.96 -7.21
CA ILE A 3 -3.17 20.24 -7.17
C ILE A 3 -1.73 20.09 -7.71
N GLY A 4 -1.30 18.87 -8.02
CA GLY A 4 0.01 18.57 -8.56
C GLY A 4 0.14 17.08 -8.86
N ARG A 5 1.02 16.75 -9.80
CA ARG A 5 1.46 15.38 -10.07
C ARG A 5 2.92 15.27 -9.67
N ASN A 6 3.27 14.21 -8.95
CA ASN A 6 4.66 13.90 -8.64
C ASN A 6 5.18 12.97 -9.72
N GLU A 7 6.27 13.36 -10.37
CA GLU A 7 6.94 12.59 -11.42
C GLU A 7 8.26 12.05 -10.86
N ASN A 8 8.58 10.79 -11.15
CA ASN A 8 9.88 10.22 -10.79
C ASN A 8 10.98 10.64 -11.79
N ALA A 9 12.23 10.25 -11.53
CA ALA A 9 13.36 10.57 -12.41
C ALA A 9 13.24 9.97 -13.83
N ASN A 10 12.34 9.01 -14.03
CA ASN A 10 12.08 8.35 -15.31
C ASN A 10 10.91 8.99 -16.08
N GLY A 11 10.34 10.10 -15.61
CA GLY A 11 9.22 10.75 -16.28
C GLY A 11 7.85 10.12 -16.02
N PHE A 12 7.75 9.19 -15.05
CA PHE A 12 6.49 8.51 -14.74
C PHE A 12 5.76 9.22 -13.60
N SER A 13 4.46 9.51 -13.81
CA SER A 13 3.61 10.23 -12.85
C SER A 13 2.18 9.69 -12.72
N ASP A 14 1.86 8.59 -13.40
CA ASP A 14 0.50 8.01 -13.40
C ASP A 14 0.31 6.97 -12.30
N TYR A 15 0.36 7.45 -11.05
CA TYR A 15 0.12 6.66 -9.85
C TYR A 15 -1.35 6.68 -9.41
N THR A 16 -2.25 7.25 -10.22
CA THR A 16 -3.61 7.62 -9.81
C THR A 16 -4.51 6.42 -9.56
N SER A 17 -4.30 5.33 -10.28
CA SER A 17 -5.01 4.06 -10.12
C SER A 17 -4.40 3.13 -9.06
N GLY A 18 -3.35 3.58 -8.36
CA GLY A 18 -2.56 2.74 -7.45
C GLY A 18 -1.39 2.04 -8.14
N LEU A 19 -0.56 1.36 -7.34
CA LEU A 19 0.58 0.59 -7.81
C LEU A 19 0.17 -0.88 -7.92
N VAL A 20 0.36 -1.46 -9.10
CA VAL A 20 0.15 -2.90 -9.30
C VAL A 20 1.39 -3.63 -8.80
N PRO A 21 1.27 -4.60 -7.89
CA PRO A 21 2.42 -5.38 -7.44
C PRO A 21 2.86 -6.36 -8.54
N ASP A 22 4.17 -6.49 -8.74
CA ASP A 22 4.73 -7.51 -9.65
C ASP A 22 4.46 -8.93 -9.12
N ILE A 23 4.45 -9.07 -7.79
CA ILE A 23 4.23 -10.32 -7.07
C ILE A 23 3.04 -10.10 -6.14
N PHE A 24 1.89 -10.63 -6.55
CA PHE A 24 0.65 -10.46 -5.80
C PHE A 24 0.57 -11.45 -4.64
N LEU A 25 0.37 -10.92 -3.42
CA LEU A 25 0.10 -11.68 -2.21
C LEU A 25 -0.81 -10.83 -1.31
N GLU A 26 -2.01 -11.31 -1.03
CA GLU A 26 -2.93 -10.66 -0.08
C GLU A 26 -2.56 -11.02 1.36
N GLU A 27 -2.91 -10.13 2.29
CA GLU A 27 -2.79 -10.42 3.72
C GLU A 27 -3.88 -11.39 4.16
N ASP A 28 -3.52 -12.34 5.02
CA ASP A 28 -4.45 -13.28 5.64
C ASP A 28 -4.50 -13.04 7.16
N LEU A 29 -5.73 -12.82 7.67
CA LEU A 29 -6.00 -12.61 9.10
C LEU A 29 -5.58 -13.79 9.97
N SER A 30 -5.51 -15.00 9.40
CA SER A 30 -5.10 -16.21 10.11
C SER A 30 -3.59 -16.24 10.44
N ASN A 31 -2.77 -15.48 9.72
CA ASN A 31 -1.31 -15.63 9.74
C ASN A 31 -0.51 -14.31 9.70
N LEU A 32 -1.09 -13.19 10.14
CA LEU A 32 -0.48 -11.84 10.06
C LEU A 32 0.93 -11.71 10.67
N GLY A 33 1.26 -12.48 11.70
CA GLY A 33 2.58 -12.43 12.35
C GLY A 33 2.91 -11.07 13.01
N VAL A 34 4.20 -10.73 13.08
CA VAL A 34 4.72 -9.49 13.67
C VAL A 34 5.63 -8.81 12.65
N LEU A 35 5.36 -7.55 12.32
CA LEU A 35 6.14 -6.79 11.35
C LEU A 35 7.64 -6.74 11.67
N GLY A 36 8.47 -6.99 10.66
CA GLY A 36 9.92 -7.12 10.76
C GLY A 36 10.39 -8.52 11.15
N ASN A 37 9.50 -9.48 11.38
CA ASN A 37 9.88 -10.88 11.62
C ASN A 37 10.09 -11.57 10.27
N SER A 38 11.23 -12.23 10.07
CA SER A 38 11.49 -12.98 8.83
C SER A 38 10.50 -14.11 8.54
N ASN A 39 9.67 -14.49 9.51
CA ASN A 39 8.60 -15.47 9.36
C ASN A 39 7.21 -14.84 9.15
N GLU A 40 7.08 -13.52 8.99
CA GLU A 40 5.82 -12.94 8.54
C GLU A 40 5.60 -13.23 7.04
N PRO A 41 4.35 -13.43 6.57
CA PRO A 41 4.09 -13.89 5.20
C PRO A 41 4.66 -12.97 4.11
N LEU A 42 4.46 -11.66 4.23
CA LEU A 42 4.84 -10.70 3.18
C LEU A 42 6.37 -10.55 3.06
N LEU A 43 7.08 -10.40 4.19
CA LEU A 43 8.54 -10.31 4.18
C LEU A 43 9.19 -11.65 3.84
N ALA A 44 8.65 -12.78 4.34
CA ALA A 44 9.16 -14.10 3.96
C ALA A 44 9.06 -14.32 2.45
N LYS A 45 7.95 -13.91 1.81
CA LYS A 45 7.79 -13.94 0.36
C LYS A 45 8.82 -13.04 -0.33
N ALA A 46 8.99 -11.80 0.13
CA ALA A 46 9.98 -10.88 -0.44
C ALA A 46 11.41 -11.43 -0.36
N ILE A 47 11.79 -12.01 0.79
CA ILE A 47 13.11 -12.65 0.96
C ILE A 47 13.26 -13.82 -0.01
N ALA A 48 12.26 -14.69 -0.12
CA ALA A 48 12.29 -15.84 -1.03
C ALA A 48 12.52 -15.43 -2.49
N GLU A 49 11.88 -14.34 -2.93
CA GLU A 49 12.01 -13.80 -4.29
C GLU A 49 13.39 -13.15 -4.51
N ILE A 50 13.94 -12.47 -3.50
CA ILE A 50 15.28 -11.87 -3.57
C ILE A 50 16.37 -12.97 -3.62
N THR A 51 16.25 -14.01 -2.80
CA THR A 51 17.27 -15.06 -2.67
C THR A 51 17.10 -16.19 -3.68
N GLY A 52 15.97 -16.25 -4.37
CA GLY A 52 15.61 -17.37 -5.26
C GLY A 52 15.39 -18.70 -4.52
N THR A 53 15.31 -18.67 -3.19
CA THR A 53 15.02 -19.87 -2.39
C THR A 53 13.52 -19.99 -2.20
N THR A 54 12.94 -21.12 -2.61
CA THR A 54 11.54 -21.42 -2.28
C THR A 54 11.37 -21.47 -0.76
N ALA A 55 10.72 -20.46 -0.18
CA ALA A 55 10.31 -20.51 1.20
C ALA A 55 9.40 -21.74 1.39
N LYS A 56 9.66 -22.55 2.42
CA LYS A 56 8.78 -23.65 2.84
C LYS A 56 7.56 -23.12 3.60
N MET A 57 6.96 -22.07 3.08
CA MET A 57 5.83 -21.38 3.69
C MET A 57 4.66 -21.47 2.72
N ASP A 58 3.50 -21.83 3.24
CA ASP A 58 2.28 -21.76 2.45
C ASP A 58 1.84 -20.30 2.37
N PHE A 59 1.55 -19.83 1.15
CA PHE A 59 1.08 -18.48 0.85
C PHE A 59 -0.40 -18.46 0.44
N ASN A 60 -1.12 -19.57 0.68
CA ASN A 60 -2.58 -19.58 0.56
C ASN A 60 -3.19 -18.56 1.52
N VAL A 61 -4.20 -17.85 1.02
CA VAL A 61 -4.94 -16.81 1.75
C VAL A 61 -6.30 -17.37 2.09
N ASP A 62 -6.51 -17.74 3.36
CA ASP A 62 -7.78 -18.32 3.81
C ASP A 62 -8.79 -17.23 4.21
N LEU A 63 -8.32 -16.20 4.93
CA LEU A 63 -9.15 -15.09 5.41
C LEU A 63 -8.59 -13.75 4.91
N PRO A 64 -8.90 -13.35 3.65
CA PRO A 64 -8.39 -12.12 3.08
C PRO A 64 -8.83 -10.90 3.89
N VAL A 65 -7.89 -10.00 4.16
CA VAL A 65 -8.17 -8.75 4.88
C VAL A 65 -9.05 -7.84 4.02
N LYS A 66 -10.33 -7.70 4.41
CA LYS A 66 -11.22 -6.68 3.85
C LYS A 66 -11.49 -5.59 4.89
N ILE A 67 -11.07 -4.37 4.58
CA ILE A 67 -11.31 -3.21 5.44
C ILE A 67 -12.83 -2.94 5.49
N MET A 68 -13.44 -3.18 6.64
CA MET A 68 -14.86 -2.90 6.87
C MET A 68 -15.11 -1.52 7.47
N SER A 69 -14.22 -1.06 8.36
CA SER A 69 -14.36 0.20 9.07
C SER A 69 -13.00 0.69 9.59
N SER A 70 -12.80 2.01 9.63
CA SER A 70 -11.63 2.62 10.25
C SER A 70 -12.01 3.95 10.89
N SER A 71 -11.27 4.39 11.91
CA SER A 71 -11.53 5.67 12.61
C SER A 71 -11.54 6.89 11.69
N LYS A 72 -10.76 6.83 10.60
CA LYS A 72 -10.64 7.89 9.60
C LYS A 72 -11.90 8.06 8.75
N MET A 73 -12.70 7.01 8.59
CA MET A 73 -13.98 7.07 7.84
C MET A 73 -15.05 7.91 8.55
N PHE A 74 -14.94 8.10 9.86
CA PHE A 74 -15.87 8.89 10.67
C PHE A 74 -15.43 10.34 10.87
N THR A 75 -14.31 10.75 10.27
CA THR A 75 -13.83 12.12 10.37
C THR A 75 -14.61 13.04 9.43
N LYS A 76 -14.76 14.31 9.80
CA LYS A 76 -15.39 15.34 8.93
C LYS A 76 -14.66 15.53 7.60
N THR A 77 -13.39 15.13 7.54
CA THR A 77 -12.50 15.24 6.39
C THR A 77 -12.27 13.91 5.66
N LYS A 78 -13.09 12.88 5.92
CA LYS A 78 -12.92 11.49 5.42
C LYS A 78 -12.24 11.37 4.05
N ASP A 79 -12.92 11.81 3.00
CA ASP A 79 -12.47 11.74 1.60
C ASP A 79 -12.11 13.13 1.06
N ASN A 80 -12.19 14.14 1.93
CA ASN A 80 -12.08 15.54 1.57
C ASN A 80 -10.75 16.07 2.09
N MET A 81 -9.88 16.45 1.17
CA MET A 81 -8.65 17.17 1.49
C MET A 81 -8.98 18.65 1.71
N PHE A 82 -8.73 19.15 2.92
CA PHE A 82 -8.82 20.57 3.26
C PHE A 82 -7.41 21.13 3.42
N MET A 83 -7.10 22.18 2.66
CA MET A 83 -5.80 22.83 2.69
C MET A 83 -6.00 24.28 3.11
N ASP A 84 -5.28 24.73 4.12
CA ASP A 84 -5.29 26.14 4.55
C ASP A 84 -4.24 26.91 3.73
N ILE A 85 -4.59 27.22 2.49
CA ILE A 85 -3.67 27.89 1.56
C ILE A 85 -3.93 29.40 1.62
N LYS A 86 -3.15 30.11 2.44
CA LYS A 86 -3.20 31.59 2.50
C LYS A 86 -2.72 32.25 1.20
N ASN A 87 -1.84 31.58 0.45
CA ASN A 87 -1.34 31.99 -0.86
C ASN A 87 -1.24 30.76 -1.78
N PRO A 88 -2.13 30.58 -2.77
CA PRO A 88 -2.04 29.46 -3.70
C PRO A 88 -0.76 29.54 -4.52
N LEU A 89 -0.07 28.41 -4.65
CA LEU A 89 1.00 28.26 -5.62
C LEU A 89 0.43 28.62 -7.00
N PRO A 90 1.17 29.38 -7.84
CA PRO A 90 0.73 29.63 -9.20
C PRO A 90 0.77 28.32 -9.97
N LEU A 91 -0.38 27.65 -10.04
CA LEU A 91 -0.58 26.49 -10.89
C LEU A 91 -0.73 27.02 -12.32
N LYS A 92 0.16 26.56 -13.21
CA LYS A 92 0.03 26.76 -14.67
C LYS A 92 -1.01 25.83 -15.25
#